data_AF-A0A2V8BDU1-F1
#
_entry.id   AF-A0A2V8BDU1-F1
#
_cell.length_a   1.000
_cell.length_b   1.000
_cell.length_c   1.000
_cell.angle_alpha   90.00
_cell.angle_beta   90.00
_cell.angle_gamma   90.00
#
_symmetry.space_group_name_H-M   'P 1'
#
loop_
_entity.id
_entity.type
_entity.pdbx_description
1 polymer ?
#
loop_
_entity_poly.entity_id
_entity_poly.type
_entity_poly.pdbx_seq_one_letter_code
_entity_poly.pdbx_strand_id
1 'polypeptide(L)'
;MTAGAVALVVYGVSQMSGIAYTDRDIVVVDFSMLSAKEKNNALEAANRARCTCTCGMTLAQCVATDSTCPVRHDNIDKIKRMVEEAKPRG
;
A
#
# COMPACT_ATOMS: atom_id res chain seq x y z
N MET A 1 15.73 6.34 -34.73
CA MET A 1 15.72 5.62 -33.44
C MET A 1 15.17 6.55 -32.36
N THR A 2 13.86 6.61 -32.11
CA THR A 2 13.31 7.48 -31.04
C THR A 2 12.10 6.90 -30.30
N ALA A 3 11.66 5.68 -30.58
CA ALA A 3 10.57 5.04 -29.85
C ALA A 3 10.97 4.54 -28.44
N GLY A 4 12.28 4.39 -28.15
CA GLY A 4 12.75 3.83 -26.87
C GLY A 4 12.73 4.81 -25.69
N ALA A 5 12.88 6.11 -25.93
CA ALA A 5 12.96 7.09 -24.85
C ALA A 5 11.61 7.32 -24.16
N VAL A 6 10.51 7.34 -24.93
CA VAL A 6 9.16 7.57 -24.38
C VAL A 6 8.70 6.37 -23.54
N ALA A 7 9.00 5.14 -23.97
CA ALA A 7 8.67 3.93 -23.22
C ALA A 7 9.39 3.87 -21.85
N LEU A 8 10.66 4.28 -21.79
CA LEU A 8 11.40 4.34 -20.53
C LEU A 8 10.90 5.43 -19.57
N VAL A 9 10.45 6.58 -20.09
CA VAL A 9 9.86 7.63 -19.25
C VAL A 9 8.52 7.17 -18.67
N VAL A 10 7.65 6.55 -19.46
CA VAL A 10 6.38 6.01 -18.95
C VAL A 10 6.61 4.90 -17.91
N TYR A 11 7.59 4.01 -18.16
CA TYR A 11 7.96 2.97 -17.19
C TYR A 11 8.56 3.56 -15.90
N GLY A 12 9.39 4.61 -16.03
CA GLY A 12 10.01 5.31 -14.89
C GLY A 12 9.02 6.11 -14.04
N VAL A 13 8.02 6.76 -14.64
CA VAL A 13 7.00 7.54 -13.90
C VAL A 13 6.00 6.59 -13.21
N SER A 14 5.77 5.40 -13.76
CA SER A 14 4.91 4.38 -13.14
C SER A 14 5.50 3.82 -11.83
N GLN A 15 6.82 3.88 -11.67
CA GLN A 15 7.56 3.49 -10.46
C GLN A 15 7.56 4.58 -9.36
N MET A 16 6.99 5.77 -9.61
CA MET A 16 6.95 6.88 -8.64
C MET A 16 5.73 6.86 -7.71
N SER A 17 4.91 5.81 -7.78
CA SER A 17 3.95 5.50 -6.72
C SER A 17 4.76 5.17 -5.46
N GLY A 18 4.67 5.95 -4.38
CA GLY A 18 5.36 5.67 -3.09
C GLY A 18 4.88 4.40 -2.37
N ILE A 19 4.47 3.38 -3.13
CA ILE A 19 3.84 2.13 -2.73
C ILE A 19 4.85 1.02 -2.95
N ALA A 20 5.58 0.64 -1.91
CA ALA A 20 6.52 -0.48 -1.96
C ALA A 20 5.81 -1.84 -1.79
N TYR A 21 4.69 -1.85 -1.07
CA TYR A 21 3.88 -3.03 -0.78
C TYR A 21 2.46 -2.84 -1.32
N THR A 22 2.00 -3.77 -2.13
CA THR A 22 0.73 -3.73 -2.87
C THR A 22 -0.35 -4.61 -2.22
N ASP A 23 -1.54 -4.65 -2.81
CA ASP A 23 -2.62 -5.56 -2.40
C ASP A 23 -2.24 -7.04 -2.52
N ARG A 24 -1.23 -7.37 -3.35
CA ARG A 24 -0.66 -8.72 -3.46
C ARG A 24 0.25 -9.09 -2.29
N ASP A 25 0.81 -8.11 -1.60
CA ASP A 25 1.71 -8.31 -0.47
C ASP A 25 0.93 -8.28 0.86
N ILE A 26 -0.16 -7.49 0.92
CA ILE A 26 -1.02 -7.32 2.10
C ILE A 26 -2.26 -8.22 1.99
N VAL A 27 -2.07 -9.52 1.74
CA VAL A 27 -3.14 -10.48 1.41
C VAL A 27 -4.21 -10.67 2.50
N VAL A 28 -3.94 -10.22 3.72
CA VAL A 28 -4.87 -10.30 4.85
C VAL A 28 -5.91 -9.17 4.88
N VAL A 29 -5.79 -8.20 3.95
CA VAL A 29 -6.75 -7.10 3.77
C VAL A 29 -7.31 -7.16 2.36
N ASP A 30 -8.64 -7.06 2.23
CA ASP A 30 -9.30 -7.05 0.93
C ASP A 30 -9.36 -5.62 0.36
N PHE A 31 -8.82 -5.45 -0.85
CA PHE A 31 -8.84 -4.19 -1.61
C PHE A 31 -9.73 -4.31 -2.87
N SER A 32 -10.40 -5.43 -3.08
CA SER A 32 -11.11 -5.76 -4.32
C SER A 32 -12.28 -4.82 -4.63
N MET A 33 -12.89 -4.24 -3.59
CA MET A 33 -14.02 -3.31 -3.73
C MET A 33 -13.59 -1.87 -4.04
N LEU A 34 -12.29 -1.57 -4.10
CA LEU A 34 -11.78 -0.25 -4.45
C LEU A 34 -11.51 -0.13 -5.95
N SER A 35 -11.80 1.03 -6.52
CA SER A 35 -11.28 1.41 -7.84
C SER A 35 -9.75 1.53 -7.80
N ALA A 36 -9.11 1.55 -8.97
CA ALA A 36 -7.64 1.65 -9.05
C ALA A 36 -7.08 2.90 -8.33
N LYS A 37 -7.79 4.04 -8.41
CA LYS A 37 -7.39 5.28 -7.75
C LYS A 37 -7.49 5.17 -6.23
N GLU A 38 -8.60 4.62 -5.73
CA GLU A 38 -8.84 4.46 -4.30
C GLU A 38 -7.89 3.45 -3.68
N LYS A 39 -7.64 2.34 -4.40
CA LYS A 39 -6.63 1.34 -4.03
C LYS A 39 -5.25 1.98 -3.89
N ASN A 40 -4.83 2.79 -4.88
CA ASN A 40 -3.55 3.50 -4.80
C ASN A 40 -3.50 4.43 -3.58
N ASN A 41 -4.55 5.20 -3.29
CA ASN A 41 -4.60 6.08 -2.12
C ASN A 41 -4.46 5.29 -0.79
N ALA A 42 -5.20 4.20 -0.65
CA ALA A 42 -5.16 3.35 0.55
C ALA A 42 -3.78 2.69 0.73
N LEU A 43 -3.22 2.15 -0.35
CA LEU A 43 -1.89 1.54 -0.34
C LEU A 43 -0.80 2.57 -0.02
N GLU A 44 -0.88 3.78 -0.58
CA GLU A 44 0.09 4.84 -0.30
C GLU A 44 0.01 5.29 1.16
N ALA A 45 -1.20 5.40 1.73
CA ALA A 45 -1.38 5.66 3.16
C ALA A 45 -0.76 4.55 4.03
N ALA A 46 -1.00 3.28 3.71
CA ALA A 46 -0.43 2.15 4.44
C ALA A 46 1.10 2.06 4.33
N ASN A 47 1.67 2.44 3.18
CA ASN A 47 3.12 2.47 2.95
C ASN A 47 3.81 3.67 3.60
N ARG A 48 3.09 4.75 3.93
CA ARG A 48 3.66 5.89 4.68
C ARG A 48 3.50 5.78 6.18
N ALA A 49 2.37 5.22 6.63
CA ALA A 49 2.07 5.09 8.05
C ALA A 49 3.08 4.15 8.72
N ARG A 50 3.59 4.54 9.88
CA ARG A 50 4.59 3.77 10.62
C ARG A 50 3.92 2.80 11.58
N CYS A 51 4.50 1.62 11.67
CA CYS A 51 4.20 0.70 12.75
C CYS A 51 4.63 1.33 14.08
N THR A 52 3.81 1.17 15.11
CA THR A 52 4.10 1.69 16.46
C THR A 52 4.99 0.75 17.27
N CYS A 53 5.44 -0.38 16.70
CA CYS A 53 6.59 -1.11 17.27
C CYS A 53 7.91 -0.39 17.01
N THR A 54 8.92 -0.73 17.80
CA THR A 54 10.30 -0.25 17.66
C THR A 54 11.03 -0.80 16.42
N CYS A 55 10.33 -1.59 15.60
CA CYS A 55 10.80 -2.24 14.38
C CYS A 55 11.09 -1.28 13.22
N GLY A 56 10.57 -0.04 13.25
CA GLY A 56 10.81 0.99 12.22
C GLY A 56 10.10 0.76 10.87
N MET A 57 9.36 -0.34 10.71
CA MET A 57 8.64 -0.68 9.48
C MET A 57 7.40 0.23 9.26
N THR A 58 6.95 0.28 8.01
CA THR A 58 5.63 0.85 7.68
C THR A 58 4.52 -0.14 8.04
N LEU A 59 3.25 0.29 8.07
CA LEU A 59 2.14 -0.62 8.31
C LEU A 59 2.09 -1.70 7.23
N ALA A 60 2.20 -1.29 5.96
CA ALA A 60 2.18 -2.20 4.82
C ALA A 60 3.30 -3.24 4.89
N GLN A 61 4.54 -2.80 5.16
CA GLN A 61 5.68 -3.69 5.33
C GLN A 61 5.47 -4.66 6.50
N CYS A 62 5.08 -4.14 7.67
CA CYS A 62 4.86 -4.97 8.86
C CYS A 62 3.83 -6.08 8.60
N VAL A 63 2.70 -5.74 7.98
CA VAL A 63 1.64 -6.73 7.72
C VAL A 63 2.07 -7.74 6.66
N ALA A 64 2.83 -7.33 5.65
CA ALA A 64 3.31 -8.18 4.57
C ALA A 64 4.42 -9.15 5.02
N THR A 65 5.36 -8.72 5.86
CA THR A 65 6.61 -9.48 6.10
C THR A 65 6.81 -9.99 7.52
N ASP A 66 6.16 -9.41 8.53
CA ASP A 66 6.40 -9.76 9.94
C ASP A 66 5.13 -10.29 10.61
N SER A 67 4.95 -11.61 10.54
CA SER A 67 3.86 -12.31 11.22
C SER A 67 4.01 -12.36 12.75
N THR A 68 5.19 -12.02 13.28
CA THR A 68 5.52 -12.10 14.71
C THR A 68 5.39 -10.76 15.43
N CYS A 69 5.17 -9.67 14.69
CA CYS A 69 5.00 -8.34 15.27
C CYS A 69 3.85 -8.33 16.30
N PRO A 70 4.11 -7.88 17.54
CA PRO A 70 3.11 -7.93 18.62
C PRO A 70 1.89 -7.01 18.37
N VAL A 71 2.05 -6.00 17.51
CA VAL A 71 0.99 -5.06 17.13
C VAL A 71 0.49 -5.29 15.70
N ARG A 72 0.79 -6.45 15.10
CA ARG A 72 0.39 -6.75 13.72
C ARG A 72 -1.12 -6.67 13.52
N HIS A 73 -1.90 -7.17 14.47
CA HIS A 73 -3.36 -7.17 14.37
C HIS A 73 -3.91 -5.74 14.31
N ASP A 74 -3.44 -4.86 15.20
CA ASP A 74 -3.79 -3.44 15.18
C ASP A 74 -3.39 -2.76 13.87
N ASN A 75 -2.24 -3.14 13.29
CA ASN A 75 -1.82 -2.62 11.99
C ASN A 75 -2.75 -3.09 10.86
N ILE A 76 -3.19 -4.34 10.87
CA ILE A 76 -4.19 -4.86 9.92
C ILE A 76 -5.48 -4.03 10.02
N ASP A 77 -5.96 -3.77 11.24
CA ASP A 77 -7.20 -3.03 11.43
C ASP A 77 -7.07 -1.54 11.04
N LYS A 78 -5.90 -0.94 11.23
CA LYS A 78 -5.59 0.39 10.68
C LYS A 78 -5.64 0.39 9.16
N ILE A 79 -5.05 -0.61 8.49
CA ILE A 79 -5.10 -0.69 7.02
C ILE A 79 -6.54 -0.92 6.52
N LYS A 80 -7.33 -1.78 7.18
CA LYS A 80 -8.77 -1.94 6.86
C LYS A 80 -9.51 -0.61 6.94
N ARG A 81 -9.24 0.19 7.97
CA ARG A 81 -9.84 1.53 8.10
C ARG A 81 -9.45 2.45 6.95
N MET A 82 -8.18 2.43 6.53
CA MET A 82 -7.73 3.19 5.35
C MET A 82 -8.45 2.75 4.06
N VAL A 83 -8.72 1.45 3.92
CA VAL A 83 -9.53 0.91 2.81
C VAL A 83 -10.96 1.45 2.85
N GLU A 84 -11.60 1.41 4.02
CA GLU A 84 -12.96 1.96 4.18
C GLU A 84 -13.01 3.47 3.92
N GLU A 85 -12.01 4.22 4.38
CA GLU A 85 -11.91 5.68 4.16
C GLU A 85 -11.63 6.04 2.70
N ALA A 86 -11.03 5.14 1.93
CA ALA A 86 -10.76 5.34 0.51
C ALA A 86 -11.99 5.12 -0.37
N LYS A 87 -13.06 4.48 0.12
CA LYS A 87 -14.30 4.29 -0.64
C LYS A 87 -15.00 5.63 -0.91
N PRO A 88 -15.70 5.78 -2.05
CA PRO A 88 -16.46 6.98 -2.31
C PRO A 88 -17.62 7.03 -1.31
N ARG A 89 -17.76 8.16 -0.62
CA ARG A 89 -18.98 8.43 0.16
C ARG A 89 -20.08 8.71 -0.85
N GLY A 90 -21.04 7.79 -0.94
CA GLY A 90 -22.23 7.93 -1.79
C GLY A 90 -23.05 9.16 -1.44
#